data_AF-D6S8H7-F1
#
_entry.id   AF-D6S8H7-F1
#
_cell.length_a   1.000
_cell.length_b   1.000
_cell.length_c   1.000
_cell.angle_alpha   90.00
_cell.angle_beta   90.00
_cell.angle_gamma   90.00
#
_symmetry.space_group_name_H-M   'P 1'
#
loop_
_entity.id
_entity.type
_entity.pdbx_description
1 polymer ?
#
loop_
_entity_poly.entity_id
_entity_poly.type
_entity_poly.pdbx_seq_one_letter_code
_entity_poly.pdbx_strand_id
1 'polypeptide(L)'
;MYWQLRLNRPNKDMEIENKIPKIRKENPNYGYRRITAMLKRLGLKINKKKVQRLVQKLKLQVKNFSRKSRKYSSYKRQVGKIADNKIKRNFKVEKPYTQITTDTVRVCEKFCVSAPPDRL
;
A
#
# COMPACT_ATOMS: atom_id res chain seq x y z
N MET A 1 42.22 21.97 -19.26
CA MET A 1 41.78 20.71 -19.92
C MET A 1 40.25 20.76 -20.11
N TYR A 2 39.69 20.42 -21.28
CA TYR A 2 38.31 20.77 -21.71
C TYR A 2 37.15 20.29 -20.79
N TRP A 3 37.40 19.31 -19.92
CA TRP A 3 36.45 18.78 -18.94
C TRP A 3 36.29 19.63 -17.67
N GLN A 4 37.34 20.34 -17.22
CA GLN A 4 37.30 21.18 -16.01
C GLN A 4 36.32 22.36 -16.18
N LEU A 5 36.23 22.91 -17.39
CA LEU A 5 35.28 23.99 -17.75
C LEU A 5 33.79 23.56 -17.68
N ARG A 6 33.50 22.25 -17.59
CA ARG A 6 32.11 21.77 -17.46
C ARG A 6 31.57 21.86 -16.04
N LEU A 7 32.43 21.93 -15.02
CA LEU A 7 32.04 22.02 -13.61
C LEU A 7 31.39 23.38 -13.28
N ASN A 8 31.85 24.45 -13.93
CA ASN A 8 31.35 25.82 -13.71
C ASN A 8 30.07 26.14 -14.50
N ARG A 9 29.44 25.16 -15.17
CA ARG A 9 28.20 25.42 -15.92
C ARG A 9 27.02 25.56 -14.96
N PRO A 10 26.13 26.55 -15.15
CA PRO A 10 24.93 26.67 -14.35
C PRO A 10 24.06 25.42 -14.51
N ASN A 11 23.42 25.00 -13.41
CA ASN A 11 22.55 23.83 -13.40
C ASN A 11 21.29 24.11 -14.24
N LYS A 12 21.22 23.51 -15.43
CA LYS A 12 20.06 23.62 -16.33
C LYS A 12 18.76 23.07 -15.73
N ASP A 13 18.87 22.24 -14.69
CA ASP A 13 17.74 21.51 -14.10
C ASP A 13 17.19 22.19 -12.83
N MET A 14 17.68 23.38 -12.48
CA MET A 14 17.36 24.09 -11.25
C MET A 14 15.85 24.33 -11.07
N GLU A 15 15.15 24.69 -12.15
CA GLU A 15 13.70 24.91 -12.13
C GLU A 15 12.94 23.64 -11.74
N ILE A 16 13.38 22.48 -12.23
CA ILE A 16 12.77 21.18 -11.98
C ILE A 16 13.11 20.71 -10.56
N GLU A 17 14.37 20.89 -10.14
CA GLU A 17 14.84 20.58 -8.79
C GLU A 17 14.06 21.34 -7.73
N ASN A 18 13.64 22.59 -8.00
CA ASN A 18 12.81 23.38 -7.09
C ASN A 18 11.33 22.96 -7.06
N LYS A 19 10.78 22.44 -8.17
CA LYS A 19 9.38 22.00 -8.28
C LYS A 19 9.13 20.62 -7.66
N ILE A 20 10.06 19.68 -7.79
CA ILE A 20 9.96 18.32 -7.22
C ILE A 20 9.64 18.32 -5.70
N PRO A 21 10.36 19.06 -4.83
CA PRO A 21 10.09 19.06 -3.40
C PRO A 21 8.77 19.72 -3.04
N LYS A 22 8.30 20.72 -3.81
CA LYS A 22 6.97 21.33 -3.62
C LYS A 22 5.85 20.31 -3.84
N ILE A 23 5.89 19.61 -4.97
CA ILE A 23 4.92 18.52 -5.29
C ILE A 23 4.97 17.42 -4.22
N ARG A 24 6.17 17.11 -3.71
CA ARG A 24 6.38 16.09 -2.68
C ARG A 24 5.82 16.51 -1.32
N LYS A 25 5.90 17.80 -0.97
CA LYS A 25 5.34 18.36 0.27
C LYS A 25 3.81 18.29 0.26
N GLU A 26 3.18 18.59 -0.87
CA GLU A 26 1.73 18.43 -1.06
C GLU A 26 1.30 16.95 -1.05
N ASN A 27 2.12 16.06 -1.64
CA ASN A 27 1.80 14.65 -1.82
C ASN A 27 2.90 13.71 -1.30
N PRO A 28 2.92 13.37 0.00
CA PRO A 28 3.99 12.60 0.64
C PRO A 28 4.10 11.15 0.13
N ASN A 29 3.11 10.66 -0.60
CA ASN A 29 3.08 9.29 -1.14
C ASN A 29 3.46 9.21 -2.63
N TYR A 30 3.79 10.33 -3.28
CA TYR A 30 4.10 10.34 -4.71
C TYR A 30 5.52 9.90 -5.03
N GLY A 31 5.66 8.75 -5.69
CA GLY A 31 6.92 8.35 -6.31
C GLY A 31 7.21 9.08 -7.61
N TYR A 32 8.40 8.85 -8.18
CA TYR A 32 8.87 9.53 -9.40
C TYR A 32 7.89 9.40 -10.58
N ARG A 33 7.14 8.30 -10.70
CA ARG A 33 6.12 8.10 -11.73
C ARG A 33 4.98 9.12 -11.61
N ARG A 34 4.46 9.33 -10.39
CA ARG A 34 3.38 10.30 -10.12
C ARG A 34 3.89 11.74 -10.21
N ILE A 35 5.11 12.00 -9.72
CA ILE A 35 5.77 13.30 -9.87
C ILE A 35 5.93 13.65 -11.36
N THR A 36 6.35 12.68 -12.20
CA THR A 36 6.46 12.89 -13.66
C THR A 36 5.12 13.25 -14.28
N ALA A 37 4.03 12.59 -13.88
CA ALA A 37 2.69 12.90 -14.35
C ALA A 37 2.24 14.31 -13.94
N MET A 38 2.53 14.72 -12.71
CA MET A 38 2.23 16.07 -12.21
C MET A 38 3.03 17.14 -12.97
N LEU A 39 4.33 16.91 -13.20
CA LEU A 39 5.16 17.83 -13.99
C LEU A 39 4.64 17.97 -15.43
N LYS A 40 4.16 16.87 -16.04
CA LYS A 40 3.51 16.93 -17.36
C LYS A 40 2.20 17.72 -17.35
N ARG A 41 1.38 17.60 -16.29
CA ARG A 41 0.16 18.40 -16.11
C ARG A 41 0.45 19.89 -15.98
N LEU A 42 1.60 20.24 -15.39
CA LEU A 42 2.10 21.62 -15.32
C LEU A 42 2.73 22.12 -16.65
N GLY A 43 2.62 21.36 -17.74
CA GLY A 43 3.16 21.73 -19.06
C GLY A 43 4.63 21.39 -19.28
N LEU A 44 5.33 20.78 -18.31
CA LEU A 44 6.75 20.43 -18.44
C LEU A 44 6.93 19.07 -19.12
N LYS A 45 7.43 19.07 -20.36
CA LYS A 45 7.71 17.85 -21.12
C LYS A 45 9.05 17.23 -20.71
N ILE A 46 9.04 16.50 -19.59
CA ILE A 46 10.25 15.86 -19.02
C ILE A 46 10.19 14.34 -19.16
N ASN A 47 11.34 13.72 -19.48
CA ASN A 47 11.48 12.27 -19.49
C ASN A 47 11.49 11.69 -18.06
N LYS A 48 10.77 10.59 -17.84
CA LYS A 48 10.70 9.86 -16.55
C LYS A 48 12.08 9.51 -15.98
N LYS A 49 13.06 9.19 -16.84
CA LYS A 49 14.44 8.85 -16.40
C LYS A 49 15.13 10.05 -15.72
N LYS A 50 14.90 11.27 -16.23
CA LYS A 50 15.47 12.50 -15.67
C LYS A 50 14.88 12.78 -14.29
N VAL A 51 13.56 12.70 -14.16
CA VAL A 51 12.87 12.85 -12.86
C VAL A 51 13.38 11.83 -11.84
N GLN A 52 13.57 10.57 -12.25
CA GLN A 52 14.09 9.52 -11.37
C GLN A 52 15.51 9.84 -10.84
N ARG A 53 16.42 10.32 -11.70
CA ARG A 53 17.77 10.74 -11.30
C ARG A 53 17.73 11.91 -10.32
N LEU A 54 16.90 12.92 -10.57
CA LEU A 54 16.75 14.08 -9.69
C LEU A 54 16.17 13.68 -8.32
N VAL A 55 15.14 12.82 -8.29
CA VAL A 55 14.56 12.30 -7.05
C VAL A 55 15.59 11.50 -6.24
N GLN A 56 16.45 10.74 -6.91
CA GLN A 56 17.58 10.03 -6.28
C GLN A 56 18.62 11.00 -5.70
N LYS A 57 19.03 12.00 -6.49
CA LYS A 57 19.98 13.05 -6.08
C LYS A 57 19.49 13.81 -4.84
N LEU A 58 18.20 14.15 -4.80
CA LEU A 58 17.55 14.82 -3.68
C LEU A 58 17.20 13.88 -2.50
N LYS A 59 17.49 12.58 -2.61
CA LYS A 59 17.15 11.55 -1.60
C LYS A 59 15.65 11.46 -1.25
N LEU A 60 14.75 11.85 -2.17
CA LEU A 60 13.30 11.88 -1.97
C LEU A 60 12.59 10.56 -2.34
N GLN A 61 13.28 9.42 -2.28
CA GLN A 61 12.72 8.13 -2.65
C GLN A 61 11.65 7.65 -1.66
N VAL A 62 10.54 7.12 -2.19
CA VAL A 62 9.43 6.60 -1.39
C VAL A 62 9.77 5.23 -0.83
N LYS A 63 9.85 5.10 0.50
CA LYS A 63 10.08 3.82 1.19
C LYS A 63 8.82 3.22 1.84
N ASN A 64 7.76 4.03 2.00
CA ASN A 64 6.57 3.69 2.79
C ASN A 64 5.86 2.40 2.34
N PHE A 65 5.86 2.09 1.04
CA PHE A 65 5.16 0.93 0.48
C PHE A 65 6.07 -0.26 0.15
N SER A 66 7.37 -0.17 0.45
CA SER A 66 8.33 -1.23 0.07
C SER A 66 8.20 -2.49 0.93
N ARG A 67 7.65 -2.38 2.14
CA ARG A 67 7.44 -3.52 3.04
C ARG A 67 5.95 -3.78 3.21
N LYS A 68 5.54 -5.05 3.18
CA LYS A 68 4.20 -5.51 3.62
C LYS A 68 4.09 -5.33 5.14
N SER A 69 3.95 -4.10 5.61
CA SER A 69 3.83 -3.81 7.05
C SER A 69 2.41 -4.00 7.58
N ARG A 70 1.39 -4.05 6.71
CA ARG A 70 -0.02 -4.09 7.12
C ARG A 70 -0.66 -5.40 6.68
N LYS A 71 -0.97 -6.27 7.65
CA LYS A 71 -2.03 -7.29 7.47
C LYS A 71 -3.37 -6.57 7.63
N TYR A 72 -4.29 -6.78 6.70
CA TYR A 72 -5.65 -6.28 6.83
C TYR A 72 -6.33 -6.99 8.01
N SER A 73 -6.95 -6.23 8.90
CA SER A 73 -7.80 -6.73 10.00
C SER A 73 -9.10 -5.95 9.97
N SER A 74 -10.20 -6.61 9.62
CA SER A 74 -11.55 -6.04 9.74
C SER A 74 -12.01 -5.95 11.19
N TYR A 75 -11.41 -6.75 12.08
CA TYR A 75 -11.69 -6.71 13.51
C TYR A 75 -11.19 -5.39 14.09
N LYS A 76 -12.13 -4.55 14.54
CA LYS A 76 -11.89 -3.22 15.13
C LYS A 76 -11.40 -3.27 16.58
N ARG A 77 -10.84 -4.42 17.02
CA ARG A 77 -10.59 -4.78 18.43
C ARG A 77 -11.90 -4.92 19.22
N GLN A 78 -11.82 -4.94 20.55
CA GLN A 78 -12.98 -4.96 21.42
C GLN A 78 -13.74 -3.64 21.27
N VAL A 79 -14.93 -3.71 20.67
CA VAL A 79 -15.85 -2.58 20.56
C VAL A 79 -16.99 -2.82 21.55
N GLY A 80 -17.16 -1.91 22.52
CA GLY A 80 -18.21 -1.99 23.54
C GLY A 80 -17.89 -2.88 24.74
N LYS A 81 -18.92 -3.10 25.58
CA LYS A 81 -18.84 -3.97 26.76
C LYS A 81 -18.99 -5.43 26.32
N ILE A 82 -17.98 -6.24 26.59
CA ILE A 82 -18.01 -7.68 26.32
C ILE A 82 -18.61 -8.39 27.53
N ALA A 83 -19.56 -9.29 27.30
CA ALA A 83 -20.09 -10.14 28.34
C ALA A 83 -19.03 -11.15 28.80
N ASP A 84 -18.97 -11.41 30.10
CA ASP A 84 -18.01 -12.36 30.66
C ASP A 84 -18.21 -13.77 30.08
N ASN A 85 -17.10 -14.46 29.80
CA ASN A 85 -17.14 -15.85 29.36
C ASN A 85 -17.62 -16.74 30.52
N LYS A 86 -18.90 -17.12 30.48
CA LYS A 86 -19.54 -17.97 31.50
C LYS A 86 -19.07 -19.42 31.48
N ILE A 87 -18.67 -19.93 30.31
CA ILE A 87 -18.32 -21.35 30.11
C ILE A 87 -16.90 -21.64 30.56
N LYS A 88 -15.95 -20.71 30.35
CA LYS A 88 -14.52 -20.88 30.70
C LYS A 88 -13.92 -22.22 30.23
N ARG A 89 -14.36 -22.74 29.08
CA ARG A 89 -14.01 -24.07 28.54
C ARG A 89 -14.41 -25.27 29.43
N ASN A 90 -15.34 -25.09 30.36
CA ASN A 90 -15.95 -26.19 31.11
C ASN A 90 -17.17 -26.72 30.36
N PHE A 91 -17.01 -27.85 29.69
CA PHE A 91 -18.07 -28.50 28.91
C PHE A 91 -18.81 -29.60 29.68
N LYS A 92 -18.44 -29.86 30.95
CA LYS A 92 -19.11 -30.86 31.78
C LYS A 92 -20.33 -30.23 32.45
N VAL A 93 -21.50 -30.84 32.23
CA VAL A 93 -22.77 -30.38 32.79
C VAL A 93 -23.63 -31.58 33.18
N GLU A 94 -24.30 -31.48 34.33
CA GLU A 94 -25.11 -32.56 34.90
C GLU A 94 -26.48 -32.69 34.22
N LYS A 95 -27.02 -31.58 33.69
CA LYS A 95 -28.33 -31.54 33.04
C LYS A 95 -28.20 -31.10 31.58
N PRO A 96 -28.94 -31.73 30.64
CA PRO A 96 -28.97 -31.29 29.25
C PRO A 96 -29.56 -29.87 29.13
N TYR A 97 -29.21 -29.15 28.06
CA TYR A 97 -29.66 -27.78 27.76
C TYR A 97 -29.25 -26.69 28.76
N THR A 98 -28.33 -26.97 29.68
CA THR A 98 -27.82 -25.97 30.64
C THR A 98 -26.87 -24.96 29.99
N GLN A 99 -26.11 -25.38 28.98
CA GLN A 99 -25.18 -24.54 28.24
C GLN A 99 -25.32 -24.85 26.75
N ILE A 100 -25.56 -23.83 25.94
CA ILE A 100 -25.69 -23.94 24.48
C ILE A 100 -24.66 -23.01 23.87
N THR A 101 -23.81 -23.55 23.00
CA THR A 101 -22.82 -22.78 22.23
C THR A 101 -23.09 -23.00 20.75
N THR A 102 -22.97 -21.94 19.96
CA THR A 102 -23.12 -21.99 18.51
C THR A 102 -21.80 -21.61 17.85
N ASP A 103 -21.22 -22.51 17.07
CA ASP A 103 -20.03 -22.21 16.27
C ASP A 103 -20.45 -21.71 14.88
N THR A 104 -19.88 -20.58 14.46
CA THR A 104 -20.05 -20.09 13.08
C THR A 104 -18.96 -20.66 12.19
N VAL A 105 -19.30 -21.68 11.40
CA VAL A 105 -18.46 -22.15 10.30
C VAL A 105 -18.87 -21.45 9.02
N ARG A 106 -17.91 -20.91 8.27
CA ARG A 106 -18.19 -20.44 6.91
C ARG A 106 -18.09 -21.64 5.98
N VAL A 107 -19.23 -22.09 5.48
CA VAL A 107 -19.26 -23.04 4.37
C VAL A 107 -18.90 -22.25 3.12
N CYS A 108 -17.73 -22.56 2.56
CA CYS A 108 -17.31 -21.99 1.29
C CYS A 108 -17.83 -22.92 0.21
N GLU A 109 -19.00 -22.62 -0.35
CA GLU A 109 -19.44 -23.23 -1.60
C GLU A 109 -18.48 -22.76 -2.70
N LYS A 110 -17.40 -23.51 -2.90
CA LYS A 110 -16.69 -23.47 -4.16
C LYS A 110 -17.68 -24.03 -5.17
N PHE A 111 -18.25 -23.17 -6.02
CA PHE A 111 -18.80 -23.58 -7.30
C PHE A 111 -17.70 -24.35 -8.03
N CYS A 112 -17.69 -25.68 -7.89
CA CYS A 112 -17.02 -26.55 -8.84
C CYS A 112 -17.81 -26.40 -10.13
N VAL A 113 -17.36 -25.48 -10.99
CA VAL A 113 -17.75 -25.51 -12.38
C VAL A 113 -17.15 -26.80 -12.91
N SER A 114 -17.94 -27.88 -12.90
CA SER A 114 -17.61 -29.11 -13.60
C SER A 114 -17.31 -28.72 -15.04
N ALA A 115 -16.07 -28.93 -15.48
CA ALA A 115 -15.69 -28.79 -16.87
C ALA A 115 -16.68 -29.62 -17.71
N PRO A 116 -17.24 -29.06 -18.81
CA PRO A 116 -18.13 -29.83 -19.66
C PRO A 116 -17.36 -31.04 -20.22
N PRO A 117 -18.01 -32.21 -20.36
CA PRO A 117 -17.36 -33.39 -20.91
C PRO A 117 -16.90 -33.09 -22.34
N ASP A 118 -15.63 -33.42 -22.63
CA ASP A 118 -15.07 -33.32 -23.97
C ASP A 118 -15.98 -34.06 -24.96
N ARG A 119 -16.37 -33.34 -26.01
CA ARG A 119 -17.34 -33.79 -27.00
C ARG A 119 -16.59 -34.60 -28.07
N LEU A 120 -16.78 -35.93 -28.00
CA LEU A 120 -16.46 -36.99 -28.97
C LEU A 120 -14.98 -37.19 -29.35
#